data_AF-A0A090QNC4-F1
#
_entry.id   AF-A0A090QNC4-F1
#
_cell.length_a   1.000
_cell.length_b   1.000
_cell.length_c   1.000
_cell.angle_alpha   90.00
_cell.angle_beta   90.00
_cell.angle_gamma   90.00
#
_symmetry.space_group_name_H-M   'P 1'
#
loop_
_entity.id
_entity.type
_entity.pdbx_description
1 polymer ?
#
loop_
_entity_poly.entity_id
_entity_poly.type
_entity_poly.pdbx_seq_one_letter_code
_entity_poly.pdbx_strand_id
1 'polypeptide(L)'
;MVVFDSDQVNAFALPGGKIGVYTGLLKVAKNQDQLATVIGHEVAHVIAQHSNERLSRTQMADIGLELSSLAISGTQYHGAAMAGLGLGVQYGVLMPYGRAQESESDIVGLRLMAEAGFDPNASIDLWKNMAKARGVTSRQNCFLPTLLTIRALMI
;
A
#
# COMPACT_ATOMS: atom_id res chain seq x y z
N MET A 1 9.40 13.55 -8.68
CA MET A 1 8.28 12.78 -9.27
C MET A 1 8.64 12.46 -10.71
N VAL A 2 8.33 11.26 -11.19
CA VAL A 2 8.56 10.81 -12.57
C VAL A 2 7.28 10.19 -13.12
N VAL A 3 7.00 10.42 -14.40
CA VAL A 3 5.84 9.83 -15.10
C VAL A 3 6.33 8.69 -15.99
N PHE A 4 5.66 7.55 -15.88
CA PHE A 4 5.93 6.34 -16.67
C PHE A 4 4.82 6.14 -17.69
N ASP A 5 5.19 5.94 -18.96
CA ASP A 5 4.21 5.63 -19.99
C ASP A 5 3.82 4.15 -19.93
N SER A 6 2.65 3.88 -19.34
CA SER A 6 2.09 2.55 -19.16
C SER A 6 0.59 2.64 -18.89
N ASP A 7 -0.17 1.70 -19.42
CA ASP A 7 -1.60 1.59 -19.21
C ASP A 7 -1.98 1.14 -17.78
N GLN A 8 -1.00 0.84 -16.94
CA GLN A 8 -1.22 0.48 -15.55
C GLN A 8 -1.85 1.65 -14.76
N VAL A 9 -2.96 1.37 -14.07
CA VAL A 9 -3.62 2.34 -13.18
C VAL A 9 -2.91 2.33 -11.82
N ASN A 10 -1.76 3.02 -11.72
CA ASN A 10 -0.88 2.95 -10.55
C ASN A 10 -0.06 4.23 -10.29
N ALA A 11 0.32 4.44 -9.03
CA ALA A 11 1.38 5.33 -8.56
C ALA A 11 2.09 4.68 -7.36
N PHE A 12 3.36 5.01 -7.13
CA PHE A 12 4.14 4.40 -6.06
C PHE A 12 5.20 5.36 -5.51
N ALA A 13 5.48 5.23 -4.22
CA ALA A 13 6.60 5.85 -3.54
C ALA A 13 7.72 4.83 -3.27
N LEU A 14 8.96 5.25 -3.52
CA LEU A 14 10.17 4.47 -3.21
C LEU A 14 10.95 5.09 -2.05
N PRO A 15 11.77 4.28 -1.34
CA PRO A 15 12.79 4.78 -0.42
C PRO A 15 13.59 5.94 -1.03
N GLY A 16 13.87 6.96 -0.22
CA GLY A 16 14.58 8.16 -0.69
C GLY A 16 13.68 9.20 -1.38
N GLY A 17 12.35 9.10 -1.23
CA GLY A 17 11.40 10.14 -1.60
C GLY A 17 11.15 10.28 -3.09
N LYS A 18 11.32 9.19 -3.85
CA LYS A 18 11.01 9.15 -5.28
C LYS A 18 9.56 8.68 -5.45
N ILE A 19 8.77 9.46 -6.18
CA ILE A 19 7.38 9.11 -6.52
C ILE A 19 7.29 8.86 -8.02
N GLY A 20 6.73 7.72 -8.40
CA GLY A 20 6.41 7.32 -9.76
C GLY A 20 4.90 7.34 -10.01
N VAL A 21 4.48 7.81 -11.18
CA VAL A 21 3.07 7.85 -11.59
C VAL A 21 2.94 7.26 -12.99
N TYR A 22 2.01 6.34 -13.20
CA TYR A 22 1.76 5.76 -14.52
C TYR A 22 0.67 6.53 -15.29
N THR A 23 0.84 6.68 -16.61
CA THR A 23 -0.13 7.39 -17.47
C THR A 23 -1.52 6.75 -17.44
N GLY A 24 -1.63 5.45 -17.18
CA GLY A 24 -2.89 4.75 -16.98
C GLY A 24 -3.74 5.29 -15.83
N LEU A 25 -3.12 5.91 -14.80
CA LEU A 25 -3.85 6.55 -13.71
C LEU A 25 -4.75 7.70 -14.19
N LEU A 26 -4.33 8.42 -15.24
CA LEU A 26 -5.09 9.52 -15.83
C LEU A 26 -6.37 9.04 -16.53
N LYS A 27 -6.48 7.74 -16.82
CA LYS A 27 -7.72 7.16 -17.36
C LYS A 27 -8.83 7.08 -16.31
N VAL A 28 -8.48 7.02 -15.02
CA VAL A 28 -9.44 6.89 -13.90
C VAL A 28 -9.60 8.17 -13.08
N ALA A 29 -8.55 8.98 -12.93
CA ALA A 29 -8.62 10.29 -12.29
C ALA A 29 -9.18 11.32 -13.28
N LYS A 30 -10.44 11.73 -13.09
CA LYS A 30 -11.19 12.56 -14.04
C LYS A 30 -10.94 14.05 -13.91
N ASN A 31 -10.33 14.47 -12.80
CA ASN A 31 -9.98 15.87 -12.55
C ASN A 31 -8.72 15.94 -11.66
N GLN A 32 -8.25 17.17 -11.46
CA GLN A 32 -7.05 17.44 -10.66
C GLN A 32 -7.22 17.06 -9.19
N ASP A 33 -8.42 17.19 -8.61
CA ASP A 33 -8.69 16.84 -7.20
C ASP A 33 -8.58 15.31 -6.97
N GLN A 34 -9.09 14.53 -7.92
CA GLN A 34 -8.96 13.07 -7.93
C GLN A 34 -7.50 12.65 -8.13
N LEU A 35 -6.74 13.32 -9.00
CA LEU A 35 -5.32 13.04 -9.13
C LEU A 35 -4.56 13.41 -7.85
N ALA A 36 -4.88 14.56 -7.25
CA ALA A 36 -4.28 15.05 -6.02
C ALA A 36 -4.53 14.10 -4.82
N THR A 37 -5.63 13.34 -4.83
CA THR A 37 -5.85 12.27 -3.84
C THR A 37 -4.74 11.23 -3.87
N VAL A 38 -4.39 10.71 -5.06
CA VAL A 38 -3.33 9.70 -5.21
C VAL A 38 -1.97 10.29 -4.88
N ILE A 39 -1.68 11.49 -5.40
CA ILE A 39 -0.41 12.15 -5.14
C ILE A 39 -0.24 12.48 -3.64
N GLY A 40 -1.30 12.95 -2.98
CA GLY A 40 -1.31 13.22 -1.54
C GLY A 40 -1.01 11.96 -0.73
N HIS A 41 -1.61 10.83 -1.09
CA HIS A 41 -1.34 9.53 -0.48
C HIS A 41 0.14 9.10 -0.66
N GLU A 42 0.69 9.19 -1.88
CA GLU A 42 2.10 8.83 -2.13
C GLU A 42 3.08 9.77 -1.40
N VAL A 43 2.77 11.07 -1.33
CA VAL A 43 3.56 12.05 -0.57
C VAL A 43 3.49 11.73 0.93
N ALA A 44 2.35 11.32 1.45
CA ALA A 44 2.22 10.92 2.84
C ALA A 44 3.09 9.69 3.17
N HIS A 45 3.13 8.67 2.29
CA HIS A 45 4.06 7.54 2.43
C HIS A 45 5.52 7.97 2.50
N VAL A 46 5.91 8.96 1.71
CA VAL A 46 7.28 9.51 1.71
C VAL A 46 7.58 10.25 3.01
N ILE A 47 6.68 11.14 3.45
CA ILE A 47 6.86 11.94 4.67
C ILE A 47 6.92 11.04 5.91
N ALA A 48 6.04 10.03 5.99
CA ALA A 48 6.01 9.06 7.08
C ALA A 48 7.08 7.97 6.96
N GLN A 49 7.90 8.00 5.91
CA GLN A 49 8.98 7.03 5.66
C GLN A 49 8.53 5.55 5.65
N HIS A 50 7.28 5.28 5.29
CA HIS A 50 6.67 3.94 5.36
C HIS A 50 7.47 2.87 4.60
N SER A 51 8.07 3.23 3.46
CA SER A 51 8.92 2.33 2.69
C SER A 51 10.19 1.92 3.44
N ASN A 52 10.82 2.85 4.16
CA ASN A 52 12.02 2.57 4.96
C ASN A 52 11.66 1.69 6.17
N GLU A 53 10.55 1.98 6.83
CA GLU A 53 10.05 1.20 7.96
C GLU A 53 9.70 -0.23 7.55
N ARG A 54 9.02 -0.39 6.40
CA ARG A 54 8.67 -1.71 5.85
C ARG A 54 9.92 -2.50 5.54
N LEU A 55 10.91 -1.90 4.88
CA LEU A 55 12.18 -2.55 4.58
C LEU A 55 12.92 -2.98 5.85
N SER A 56 13.03 -2.08 6.84
CA SER A 56 13.67 -2.36 8.12
C SER A 56 12.98 -3.51 8.87
N ARG A 57 11.65 -3.51 8.90
CA ARG A 57 10.86 -4.57 9.56
C ARG A 57 10.96 -5.91 8.84
N THR A 58 10.91 -5.93 7.51
CA THR A 58 11.12 -7.15 6.74
C THR A 58 12.52 -7.71 7.00
N GLN A 59 13.55 -6.88 6.98
CA GLN A 59 14.91 -7.33 7.27
C GLN A 59 15.06 -7.87 8.70
N MET A 60 14.48 -7.21 9.70
CA MET A 60 14.45 -7.74 11.07
C MET A 60 13.69 -9.05 11.19
N ALA A 61 12.56 -9.18 10.48
CA ALA A 61 11.78 -10.41 10.42
C ALA A 61 12.58 -11.55 9.79
N ASP A 62 13.28 -11.29 8.68
CA ASP A 62 14.11 -12.27 7.99
C ASP A 62 15.27 -12.75 8.87
N ILE A 63 15.96 -11.83 9.55
CA ILE A 63 17.00 -12.17 10.54
C ILE A 63 16.41 -13.02 11.68
N GLY A 64 15.24 -12.64 12.19
CA GLY A 64 14.55 -13.40 13.24
C GLY A 64 14.16 -14.82 12.80
N LEU A 65 13.70 -14.97 11.56
CA LEU A 65 13.39 -16.27 10.97
C LEU A 65 14.65 -17.11 10.74
N GLU A 66 15.75 -16.51 10.29
CA GLU A 66 17.03 -17.20 10.12
C GLU A 66 17.58 -17.70 11.45
N LEU A 67 17.59 -16.87 12.49
CA LEU A 67 18.02 -17.28 13.84
C LEU A 67 17.12 -18.39 14.41
N SER A 68 15.81 -18.29 14.19
CA SER A 68 14.86 -19.34 14.59
C SER A 68 15.16 -20.64 13.85
N SER A 69 15.40 -20.59 12.54
CA SER A 69 15.75 -21.73 11.71
C SER A 69 16.98 -22.47 12.24
N LEU A 70 18.05 -21.74 12.58
CA LEU A 70 19.27 -22.32 13.15
C LEU A 70 18.99 -23.04 14.48
N ALA A 71 18.17 -22.45 15.37
CA ALA A 71 17.83 -23.02 16.66
C ALA A 71 17.03 -24.34 16.57
N ILE A 72 16.21 -24.51 15.53
CA ILE A 72 15.37 -25.71 15.34
C ILE A 72 15.84 -26.63 14.19
N SER A 73 17.03 -26.40 13.67
CA SER A 73 17.61 -27.07 12.49
C SER A 73 17.73 -28.60 12.63
N GLY A 74 17.87 -29.12 13.85
CA GLY A 74 17.98 -30.56 14.13
C GLY A 74 16.64 -31.29 14.36
N THR A 75 15.51 -30.61 14.24
CA THR A 75 14.20 -31.20 14.57
C THR A 75 13.50 -31.82 13.35
N GLN A 76 12.82 -32.96 13.55
CA GLN A 76 12.01 -33.61 12.49
C GLN A 76 10.86 -32.73 11.97
N TYR A 77 10.47 -31.71 12.73
CA TYR A 77 9.38 -30.78 12.39
C TYR A 77 9.87 -29.46 11.80
N HIS A 78 11.17 -29.32 11.52
CA HIS A 78 11.80 -28.07 11.09
C HIS A 78 11.04 -27.38 9.95
N GLY A 79 10.71 -28.10 8.88
CA GLY A 79 10.00 -27.54 7.73
C GLY A 79 8.59 -27.02 8.06
N ALA A 80 7.81 -27.77 8.84
CA ALA A 80 6.46 -27.37 9.23
C ALA A 80 6.48 -26.20 10.22
N ALA A 81 7.43 -26.19 11.15
CA ALA A 81 7.63 -25.11 12.11
C ALA A 81 8.03 -23.80 11.42
N MET A 82 8.97 -23.84 10.47
CA MET A 82 9.38 -22.66 9.71
C MET A 82 8.26 -22.12 8.81
N ALA A 83 7.48 -23.00 8.16
CA ALA A 83 6.32 -22.59 7.39
C ALA A 83 5.27 -21.88 8.26
N GLY A 84 4.96 -22.44 9.44
CA GLY A 84 4.04 -21.84 10.40
C GLY A 84 4.53 -20.49 10.94
N LEU A 85 5.82 -20.38 11.27
CA LEU A 85 6.45 -19.13 11.72
C LEU A 85 6.41 -18.06 10.64
N GLY A 86 6.76 -18.41 9.39
CA GLY A 86 6.73 -17.48 8.26
C GLY A 86 5.32 -16.93 8.02
N LEU A 87 4.30 -17.79 8.04
CA LEU A 87 2.90 -17.36 7.97
C LEU A 87 2.50 -16.50 9.18
N GLY A 88 2.91 -16.88 10.38
CA GLY A 88 2.65 -16.12 11.60
C GLY A 88 3.20 -14.70 11.54
N VAL A 89 4.45 -14.53 11.08
CA VAL A 89 5.08 -13.22 10.90
C VAL A 89 4.39 -12.42 9.79
N GLN A 90 4.12 -13.04 8.65
CA GLN A 90 3.50 -12.36 7.51
C GLN A 90 2.08 -11.86 7.85
N TYR A 91 1.26 -12.72 8.46
CA TYR A 91 -0.15 -12.42 8.74
C TYR A 91 -0.35 -11.71 10.08
N GLY A 92 0.49 -11.97 11.08
CA GLY A 92 0.36 -11.43 12.43
C GLY A 92 1.10 -10.11 12.64
N VAL A 93 2.18 -9.84 11.89
CA VAL A 93 3.03 -8.65 12.10
C VAL A 93 3.05 -7.75 10.87
N LEU A 94 3.50 -8.28 9.72
CA LEU A 94 3.75 -7.46 8.53
C LEU A 94 2.44 -6.91 7.94
N MET A 95 1.40 -7.74 7.82
CA MET A 95 0.13 -7.31 7.24
C MET A 95 -0.65 -6.28 8.07
N PRO A 96 -0.86 -6.45 9.38
CA PRO A 96 -1.55 -5.47 10.20
C PRO A 96 -0.81 -4.14 10.20
N TYR A 97 0.53 -4.17 10.24
CA TYR A 97 1.33 -2.96 10.16
C TYR A 97 1.18 -2.24 8.83
N GLY A 98 1.24 -2.97 7.72
CA GLY A 98 0.95 -2.38 6.41
C GLY A 98 -0.41 -1.67 6.37
N ARG A 99 -1.46 -2.26 6.95
CA ARG A 99 -2.79 -1.59 7.03
C ARG A 99 -2.78 -0.29 7.82
N ALA A 100 -1.96 -0.21 8.87
CA ALA A 100 -1.83 1.01 9.66
C ALA A 100 -1.16 2.12 8.84
N GLN A 101 -0.10 1.78 8.10
CA GLN A 101 0.60 2.72 7.21
C GLN A 101 -0.30 3.24 6.08
N GLU A 102 -1.14 2.40 5.49
CA GLU A 102 -2.13 2.84 4.48
C GLU A 102 -3.15 3.81 5.10
N SER A 103 -3.70 3.48 6.27
CA SER A 103 -4.67 4.35 6.99
C SER A 103 -4.07 5.71 7.30
N GLU A 104 -2.82 5.74 7.75
CA GLU A 104 -2.10 6.98 8.03
C GLU A 104 -1.89 7.79 6.74
N SER A 105 -1.50 7.13 5.66
CA SER A 105 -1.25 7.78 4.36
C SER A 105 -2.53 8.35 3.76
N ASP A 106 -3.68 7.69 3.94
CA ASP A 106 -4.98 8.22 3.55
C ASP A 106 -5.34 9.49 4.34
N ILE A 107 -5.20 9.47 5.66
CA ILE A 107 -5.55 10.62 6.51
C ILE A 107 -4.62 11.82 6.23
N VAL A 108 -3.31 11.57 6.22
CA VAL A 108 -2.31 12.61 5.98
C VAL A 108 -2.40 13.11 4.54
N GLY A 109 -2.59 12.22 3.56
CA GLY A 109 -2.74 12.59 2.16
C GLY A 109 -3.96 13.46 1.89
N LEU A 110 -5.11 13.13 2.47
CA LEU A 110 -6.32 13.95 2.38
C LEU A 110 -6.14 15.33 3.03
N ARG A 111 -5.41 15.39 4.15
CA ARG A 111 -5.06 16.66 4.78
C ARG A 111 -4.13 17.50 3.91
N LEU A 112 -3.08 16.89 3.35
CA LEU A 112 -2.12 17.58 2.47
C LEU A 112 -2.78 18.12 1.20
N MET A 113 -3.69 17.35 0.59
CA MET A 113 -4.41 17.86 -0.59
C MET A 113 -5.36 19.01 -0.22
N ALA A 114 -6.01 18.96 0.94
CA ALA A 114 -6.85 20.05 1.44
C ALA A 114 -6.04 21.33 1.67
N GLU A 115 -4.87 21.20 2.32
CA GLU A 115 -3.94 22.30 2.57
C GLU A 115 -3.38 22.88 1.26
N ALA A 116 -3.25 22.06 0.21
CA ALA A 116 -2.87 22.48 -1.14
C ALA A 116 -4.03 23.09 -1.97
N GLY A 117 -5.24 23.15 -1.43
CA GLY A 117 -6.41 23.77 -2.07
C GLY A 117 -7.25 22.84 -2.97
N PHE A 118 -7.02 21.54 -2.93
CA PHE A 118 -7.83 20.54 -3.64
C PHE A 118 -9.00 20.06 -2.76
N ASP A 119 -10.09 19.59 -3.39
CA ASP A 119 -11.25 19.04 -2.67
C ASP A 119 -11.01 17.59 -2.18
N PRO A 120 -10.90 17.34 -0.87
CA PRO A 120 -10.68 15.99 -0.34
C PRO A 120 -11.84 15.02 -0.61
N ASN A 121 -13.06 15.54 -0.84
CA ASN A 121 -14.21 14.70 -1.17
C ASN A 121 -14.08 14.02 -2.54
N ALA A 122 -13.26 14.57 -3.44
CA ALA A 122 -12.98 13.98 -4.75
C ALA A 122 -12.36 12.57 -4.64
N SER A 123 -11.73 12.25 -3.52
CA SER A 123 -11.19 10.92 -3.23
C SER A 123 -12.24 9.82 -3.35
N ILE A 124 -13.47 10.08 -2.91
CA ILE A 124 -14.57 9.12 -2.93
C ILE A 124 -14.86 8.67 -4.37
N ASP A 125 -14.92 9.62 -5.29
CA ASP A 125 -15.21 9.33 -6.71
C ASP A 125 -14.02 8.70 -7.42
N LEU A 126 -12.79 9.10 -7.08
CA LEU A 126 -11.59 8.39 -7.53
C LEU A 126 -11.66 6.90 -7.14
N TRP A 127 -11.97 6.58 -5.88
CA TRP A 127 -12.01 5.20 -5.42
C TRP A 127 -13.07 4.37 -6.15
N LYS A 128 -14.24 4.97 -6.44
CA LYS A 128 -15.26 4.33 -7.30
C LYS A 128 -14.72 4.08 -8.71
N ASN A 129 -14.02 5.04 -9.30
CA ASN A 129 -13.45 4.90 -10.65
C ASN A 129 -12.40 3.78 -10.70
N MET A 130 -11.52 3.70 -9.69
CA MET A 130 -10.51 2.65 -9.58
C MET A 130 -11.14 1.27 -9.38
N ALA A 131 -12.17 1.16 -8.53
CA ALA A 131 -12.90 -0.10 -8.33
C ALA A 131 -13.56 -0.59 -9.64
N LYS A 132 -14.16 0.33 -10.40
CA LYS A 132 -14.76 0.03 -11.71
C LYS A 132 -13.71 -0.42 -12.73
N ALA A 133 -12.55 0.25 -12.79
CA ALA A 133 -11.47 -0.09 -13.71
C ALA A 133 -10.88 -1.49 -13.46
N ARG A 134 -10.93 -1.98 -12.23
CA ARG A 134 -10.47 -3.33 -11.86
C ARG A 134 -11.50 -4.44 -12.13
N GLY A 135 -12.69 -4.12 -12.63
CA GLY A 135 -13.74 -5.11 -12.89
C GLY A 135 -14.46 -5.62 -11.64
N VAL A 136 -14.32 -4.94 -10.49
CA VAL A 136 -15.04 -5.29 -9.27
C VAL A 136 -16.53 -4.98 -9.47
N THR A 137 -17.32 -6.00 -9.78
CA THR A 137 -18.75 -5.88 -10.07
C THR A 137 -19.54 -5.78 -8.75
N SER A 138 -20.55 -4.91 -8.73
CA SER A 138 -21.49 -4.48 -7.67
C SER A 138 -22.00 -5.50 -6.62
N ARG A 139 -21.69 -6.80 -6.70
CA ARG A 139 -22.07 -7.82 -5.70
C ARG A 139 -21.16 -7.87 -4.47
N GLN A 140 -20.01 -7.20 -4.49
CA GLN A 140 -19.09 -7.11 -3.33
C GLN A 140 -19.29 -5.82 -2.49
N ASN A 141 -20.43 -5.15 -2.64
CA ASN A 141 -20.70 -3.84 -2.01
C ASN A 141 -21.10 -3.89 -0.52
N CYS A 142 -21.11 -5.05 0.15
CA CYS A 142 -21.61 -5.13 1.54
C CYS A 142 -20.53 -5.00 2.63
N PHE A 143 -19.24 -5.06 2.30
CA PHE A 143 -18.15 -4.89 3.29
C PHE A 143 -16.87 -4.33 2.64
N LEU A 144 -16.96 -3.15 2.04
CA LEU A 144 -15.76 -2.44 1.57
C LEU A 144 -15.51 -1.24 2.47
N PRO A 145 -14.74 -1.39 3.57
CA PRO A 145 -14.03 -0.24 4.10
C PRO A 145 -13.08 0.24 3.01
N THR A 146 -12.99 1.55 2.89
CA THR A 146 -12.18 2.37 1.96
C THR A 146 -10.75 1.83 1.71
N LEU A 147 -10.23 1.01 2.63
CA LEU A 147 -8.91 0.37 2.68
C LEU A 147 -8.61 -0.77 1.66
N LEU A 148 -9.61 -1.37 0.99
CA LEU A 148 -9.35 -2.56 0.15
C LEU A 148 -9.02 -2.28 -1.31
N THR A 149 -9.23 -1.05 -1.78
CA THR A 149 -9.00 -0.70 -3.20
C THR A 149 -7.55 -0.24 -3.46
N ILE A 150 -6.78 0.21 -2.47
CA ILE A 150 -5.34 0.51 -2.67
C ILE A 150 -4.49 -0.78 -2.61
N ARG A 151 -4.97 -1.81 -1.89
CA ARG A 151 -4.27 -3.08 -1.60
C ARG A 151 -3.71 -3.88 -2.79
N ALA A 152 -4.17 -3.66 -4.04
CA ALA A 152 -3.69 -4.41 -5.20
C ALA A 152 -2.60 -3.68 -6.01
N LEU A 153 -2.08 -2.57 -5.50
CA LEU A 153 -1.13 -1.72 -6.21
C LEU A 153 0.28 -1.68 -5.61
N MET A 154 0.42 -2.09 -4.33
CA MET A 154 1.69 -2.11 -3.58
C MET A 154 2.15 -3.53 -3.14
N ILE A 155 1.78 -4.55 -3.92
CA ILE A 155 2.37 -5.90 -3.88
C ILE A 155 2.81 -6.28 -5.29
#